data_AF-A0A6A7AUL3-F1
#
_entry.id   AF-A0A6A7AUL3-F1
#
_cell.length_a   1.000
_cell.length_b   1.000
_cell.length_c   1.000
_cell.angle_alpha   90.00
_cell.angle_beta   90.00
_cell.angle_gamma   90.00
#
_symmetry.space_group_name_H-M   'P 1'
#
loop_
_entity.id
_entity.type
_entity.pdbx_description
1 polymer ?
#
loop_
_entity_poly.entity_id
_entity_poly.type
_entity_poly.pdbx_seq_one_letter_code
_entity_poly.pdbx_strand_id
1 'polypeptide(L)'
;MSHSLQMVAWLIKFCLESPKLLKQVLDFSGDLINISVNEGGYTPMHGGISMNFPDIFVPGIKTLLQRGANPHLVCKSSLAYGGHASERFDTPTSLATRRSSSFFRWRQVICEVGFDVDNFVTNELKETPLVTSGWNVDSLTRLFRLDFEPLDLPQDLCVQCGRQVYHTFDRNEMWWEKLLDEIKGDAVALNIADTLSKSEDLCDQDDGIQECESPVSTSSSTSTESSGDIDLCWKCAVMRRTYGANYERGRL
;
A
#
# COMPACT_ATOMS: atom_id res chain seq x y z
N MET A 1 -18.53 -14.33 -4.73
CA MET A 1 -17.77 -14.75 -5.93
C MET A 1 -17.79 -16.27 -6.01
N SER A 2 -18.00 -16.88 -7.18
CA SER A 2 -17.97 -18.35 -7.28
C SER A 2 -16.57 -18.91 -7.07
N HIS A 3 -16.45 -20.11 -6.51
CA HIS A 3 -15.17 -20.80 -6.31
C HIS A 3 -14.34 -20.89 -7.61
N SER A 4 -15.00 -21.12 -8.75
CA SER A 4 -14.35 -21.17 -10.07
C SER A 4 -13.62 -19.89 -10.45
N LEU A 5 -14.20 -18.72 -10.16
CA LEU A 5 -13.58 -17.42 -10.43
C LEU A 5 -12.35 -17.19 -9.55
N GLN A 6 -12.40 -17.61 -8.28
CA GLN A 6 -11.23 -17.53 -7.40
C GLN A 6 -10.07 -18.38 -7.93
N MET A 7 -10.35 -19.60 -8.42
CA MET A 7 -9.33 -20.47 -9.01
C MET A 7 -8.68 -19.84 -10.24
N VAL A 8 -9.46 -19.17 -11.10
CA VAL A 8 -8.91 -18.44 -12.26
C VAL A 8 -8.01 -17.29 -11.81
N ALA A 9 -8.41 -16.53 -10.79
CA ALA A 9 -7.60 -15.44 -10.25
C ALA A 9 -6.27 -15.94 -9.68
N TRP A 10 -6.29 -17.06 -8.95
CA TRP A 10 -5.08 -17.72 -8.44
C TRP A 10 -4.19 -18.25 -9.57
N LEU A 11 -4.79 -18.81 -10.62
CA LEU A 11 -4.06 -19.24 -11.81
C LEU A 11 -3.36 -18.05 -12.48
N ILE A 12 -4.06 -16.94 -12.70
CA ILE A 12 -3.46 -15.72 -13.29
C ILE A 12 -2.31 -15.22 -12.43
N LYS A 13 -2.48 -15.17 -11.10
CA LYS A 13 -1.41 -14.81 -10.16
C LYS A 13 -0.20 -15.75 -10.30
N PHE A 14 -0.41 -17.06 -10.35
CA PHE A 14 0.65 -18.06 -10.53
C PHE A 14 1.36 -17.87 -11.88
N CYS A 15 0.63 -17.53 -12.93
CA CYS A 15 1.20 -17.31 -14.26
C CYS A 15 2.02 -16.02 -14.37
N LEU A 16 2.04 -15.13 -13.36
CA LEU A 16 2.87 -13.91 -13.38
C LEU A 16 4.36 -14.21 -13.61
N GLU A 17 4.84 -15.39 -13.19
CA GLU A 17 6.22 -15.85 -13.38
C GLU A 17 6.54 -16.26 -14.83
N SER A 18 5.51 -16.51 -15.64
CA SER A 18 5.64 -17.02 -17.01
C SER A 18 4.78 -16.19 -17.96
N PRO A 19 5.34 -15.14 -18.59
CA PRO A 19 4.60 -14.27 -19.50
C PRO A 19 3.93 -15.03 -20.65
N LYS A 20 4.58 -16.11 -21.13
CA LYS A 20 4.02 -16.99 -22.16
C LYS A 20 2.74 -17.68 -21.68
N LEU A 21 2.78 -18.28 -20.48
CA LEU A 21 1.62 -18.96 -19.91
C LEU A 21 0.53 -17.95 -19.54
N LEU A 22 0.91 -16.80 -18.96
CA LEU A 22 -0.02 -15.72 -18.64
C LEU A 22 -0.78 -15.26 -19.88
N LYS A 23 -0.08 -15.03 -20.99
CA LYS A 23 -0.71 -14.66 -22.27
C LYS A 23 -1.72 -15.72 -22.72
N GLN A 24 -1.37 -17.01 -22.66
CA GLN A 24 -2.27 -18.10 -23.03
C GLN A 24 -3.52 -18.15 -22.15
N VAL A 25 -3.36 -17.95 -20.84
CA VAL A 25 -4.48 -17.92 -19.89
C VAL A 25 -5.38 -16.71 -20.17
N LEU A 26 -4.81 -15.52 -20.39
CA LEU A 26 -5.56 -14.30 -20.69
C LEU A 26 -6.29 -14.36 -22.04
N ASP A 27 -5.66 -14.98 -23.05
CA ASP A 27 -6.30 -15.19 -24.37
C ASP A 27 -7.52 -16.12 -24.26
N PHE A 28 -7.53 -17.05 -23.29
CA PHE A 28 -8.66 -17.93 -23.03
C PHE A 28 -9.71 -17.30 -22.09
N SER A 29 -9.28 -16.55 -21.08
CA SER A 29 -10.15 -16.05 -20.01
C SER A 29 -10.90 -14.76 -20.36
N GLY A 30 -10.52 -14.07 -21.44
CA GLY A 30 -11.18 -12.84 -21.89
C GLY A 30 -11.03 -11.69 -20.88
N ASP A 31 -12.15 -11.10 -20.45
CA ASP A 31 -12.19 -9.89 -19.62
C ASP A 31 -11.87 -10.11 -18.13
N LEU A 32 -11.40 -11.30 -17.74
CA LEU A 32 -11.10 -11.66 -16.36
C LEU A 32 -9.77 -11.08 -15.84
N ILE A 33 -9.26 -10.01 -16.44
CA ILE A 33 -7.97 -9.44 -16.09
C ILE A 33 -7.94 -8.75 -14.72
N ASN A 34 -9.10 -8.21 -14.31
CA ASN A 34 -9.30 -7.54 -13.02
C ASN A 34 -9.97 -8.46 -12.00
N ILE A 35 -9.96 -9.78 -12.24
CA ILE A 35 -10.59 -10.75 -11.34
C ILE A 35 -9.95 -10.71 -9.95
N SER A 36 -10.78 -10.81 -8.91
CA SER A 36 -10.30 -10.85 -7.54
C SER A 36 -9.91 -12.28 -7.12
N VAL A 37 -8.83 -12.42 -6.33
CA VAL A 37 -8.42 -13.68 -5.68
C VAL A 37 -9.19 -13.95 -4.38
N ASN A 38 -9.89 -12.96 -3.83
CA ASN A 38 -10.64 -13.10 -2.58
C ASN A 38 -11.86 -12.16 -2.52
N GLU A 39 -12.57 -12.16 -1.39
CA GLU A 39 -13.75 -11.30 -1.19
C GLU A 39 -13.39 -9.81 -1.00
N GLY A 40 -12.12 -9.52 -0.68
CA GLY A 40 -11.59 -8.16 -0.54
C GLY A 40 -11.24 -7.47 -1.85
N GLY A 41 -11.55 -8.05 -3.02
CA GLY A 41 -11.27 -7.44 -4.32
C GLY A 41 -9.83 -7.62 -4.82
N TYR A 42 -8.97 -8.27 -4.03
CA TYR A 42 -7.53 -8.38 -4.27
C TYR A 42 -7.18 -8.97 -5.65
N THR A 43 -6.60 -8.19 -6.55
CA THR A 43 -6.29 -8.67 -7.92
C THR A 43 -4.94 -9.41 -7.99
N PRO A 44 -4.62 -10.12 -9.09
CA PRO A 44 -3.29 -10.68 -9.33
C PRO A 44 -2.15 -9.65 -9.18
N MET A 45 -2.38 -8.38 -9.56
CA MET A 45 -1.38 -7.31 -9.37
C MET A 45 -1.10 -7.05 -7.89
N HIS A 46 -2.14 -6.94 -7.06
CA HIS A 46 -1.97 -6.84 -5.61
C HIS A 46 -1.23 -8.07 -5.05
N GLY A 47 -1.58 -9.25 -5.56
CA GLY A 47 -0.88 -10.51 -5.31
C GLY A 47 0.62 -10.41 -5.52
N GLY A 48 1.03 -9.93 -6.69
CA GLY A 48 2.42 -9.77 -7.03
C GLY A 48 3.15 -8.77 -6.14
N ILE A 49 2.55 -7.59 -5.92
CA ILE A 49 3.17 -6.51 -5.15
C ILE A 49 3.31 -6.87 -3.66
N SER A 50 2.31 -7.50 -3.05
CA SER A 50 2.40 -7.93 -1.64
C SER A 50 3.48 -8.96 -1.35
N MET A 51 3.96 -9.66 -2.38
CA MET A 51 5.09 -10.59 -2.26
C MET A 51 6.43 -9.87 -2.43
N ASN A 52 6.51 -8.59 -2.06
CA ASN A 52 7.65 -7.70 -2.31
C ASN A 52 8.00 -7.50 -3.78
N PHE A 53 7.02 -7.68 -4.66
CA PHE A 53 7.15 -7.50 -6.10
C PHE A 53 8.47 -8.05 -6.70
N PRO A 54 8.67 -9.38 -6.68
CA PRO A 54 9.91 -9.98 -7.18
C PRO A 54 10.08 -9.71 -8.69
N ASP A 55 11.32 -9.61 -9.16
CA ASP A 55 11.64 -9.29 -10.56
C ASP A 55 10.98 -10.25 -11.55
N ILE A 56 10.82 -11.52 -11.17
CA ILE A 56 10.15 -12.54 -11.98
C ILE A 56 8.69 -12.20 -12.31
N PHE A 57 8.01 -11.39 -11.48
CA PHE A 57 6.64 -10.94 -11.75
C PHE A 57 6.57 -9.71 -12.65
N VAL A 58 7.64 -8.93 -12.79
CA VAL A 58 7.65 -7.67 -13.55
C VAL A 58 7.11 -7.85 -14.98
N PRO A 59 7.56 -8.84 -15.77
CA PRO A 59 7.02 -9.06 -17.12
C PRO A 59 5.53 -9.45 -17.13
N GLY A 60 5.08 -10.22 -16.14
CA GLY A 60 3.68 -10.60 -16.00
C GLY A 60 2.78 -9.41 -15.67
N ILE A 61 3.19 -8.54 -14.75
CA ILE A 61 2.47 -7.31 -14.39
C ILE A 61 2.41 -6.35 -15.58
N LYS A 62 3.52 -6.17 -16.32
CA LYS A 62 3.52 -5.40 -17.58
C LYS A 62 2.48 -5.93 -18.57
N THR A 63 2.43 -7.25 -18.74
CA THR A 63 1.45 -7.91 -19.62
C THR A 63 0.01 -7.63 -19.17
N LEU A 64 -0.26 -7.66 -17.86
CA LEU A 64 -1.58 -7.32 -17.33
C LEU A 64 -1.97 -5.87 -17.66
N LEU A 65 -1.08 -4.91 -17.40
CA LEU A 65 -1.34 -3.49 -17.67
C LEU A 65 -1.55 -3.22 -19.17
N GLN A 66 -0.71 -3.80 -20.03
CA GLN A 66 -0.84 -3.69 -21.50
C GLN A 66 -2.16 -4.27 -22.02
N ARG A 67 -2.78 -5.19 -21.27
CA ARG A 67 -4.09 -5.79 -21.58
C ARG A 67 -5.25 -5.06 -20.92
N GLY A 68 -5.02 -3.91 -20.29
CA GLY A 68 -6.06 -3.08 -19.69
C GLY A 68 -6.42 -3.44 -18.25
N ALA A 69 -5.54 -4.13 -17.51
CA ALA A 69 -5.69 -4.26 -16.08
C ALA A 69 -5.70 -2.86 -15.44
N ASN A 70 -6.64 -2.61 -14.52
CA ASN A 70 -6.79 -1.29 -13.91
C ASN A 70 -5.84 -1.15 -12.70
N PRO A 71 -4.79 -0.31 -12.79
CA PRO A 71 -3.81 -0.13 -11.71
C PRO A 71 -4.33 0.70 -10.53
N HIS A 72 -5.55 1.23 -10.62
CA HIS A 72 -6.18 2.07 -9.59
C HIS A 72 -7.26 1.30 -8.79
N LEU A 73 -7.40 -0.02 -9.02
CA LEU A 73 -8.39 -0.82 -8.30
C LEU A 73 -8.08 -0.85 -6.80
N VAL A 74 -9.03 -0.36 -6.01
CA VAL A 74 -8.96 -0.39 -4.56
C VAL A 74 -9.41 -1.76 -4.05
N CYS A 75 -8.58 -2.38 -3.23
CA CYS A 75 -8.84 -3.67 -2.62
C CYS A 75 -8.70 -3.59 -1.10
N LYS A 76 -9.51 -4.37 -0.38
CA LYS A 76 -9.40 -4.54 1.05
C LYS A 76 -8.21 -5.46 1.35
N SER A 77 -7.14 -4.87 1.89
CA SER A 77 -6.02 -5.57 2.50
C SER A 77 -6.44 -5.99 3.91
N SER A 78 -6.57 -7.28 4.18
CA SER A 78 -6.70 -7.71 5.57
C SER A 78 -5.35 -7.51 6.26
N LEU A 79 -5.29 -6.53 7.16
CA LEU A 79 -4.23 -6.36 8.16
C LEU A 79 -4.35 -7.50 9.19
N ALA A 80 -4.20 -8.73 8.75
CA ALA A 80 -4.09 -9.83 9.68
C ALA A 80 -2.63 -10.06 10.13
N TYR A 81 -1.78 -9.07 9.91
CA TYR A 81 -0.57 -8.84 10.70
C TYR A 81 -0.90 -7.90 11.87
N GLY A 82 -1.26 -8.49 13.02
CA GLY A 82 -1.22 -7.82 14.31
C GLY A 82 -2.46 -7.06 14.79
N GLY A 83 -3.32 -7.77 15.53
CA GLY A 83 -3.93 -7.21 16.73
C GLY A 83 -5.28 -6.50 16.61
N HIS A 84 -5.46 -5.55 15.69
CA HIS A 84 -6.75 -4.86 15.56
C HIS A 84 -7.14 -4.73 14.09
N ALA A 85 -8.30 -5.30 13.74
CA ALA A 85 -8.82 -5.41 12.39
C ALA A 85 -9.37 -4.07 11.88
N SER A 86 -8.52 -3.05 11.77
CA SER A 86 -8.86 -1.91 10.94
C SER A 86 -8.82 -2.38 9.48
N GLU A 87 -9.95 -2.26 8.80
CA GLU A 87 -10.02 -2.55 7.38
C GLU A 87 -9.15 -1.55 6.64
N ARG A 88 -8.05 -2.03 6.05
CA ARG A 88 -7.21 -1.20 5.20
C ARG A 88 -7.58 -1.44 3.76
N PHE A 89 -7.68 -0.36 3.02
CA PHE A 89 -7.85 -0.38 1.58
C PHE A 89 -6.52 -0.03 0.94
N ASP A 90 -6.17 -0.70 -0.15
CA ASP A 90 -4.98 -0.41 -0.92
C ASP A 90 -5.26 -0.51 -2.42
N THR A 91 -4.64 0.38 -3.18
CA THR A 91 -4.38 0.19 -4.60
C THR A 91 -3.06 -0.55 -4.78
N PRO A 92 -2.74 -1.04 -5.99
CA PRO A 92 -1.39 -1.49 -6.33
C PRO A 92 -0.31 -0.46 -5.95
N THR A 93 -0.54 0.83 -6.22
CA THR A 93 0.40 1.90 -5.88
C THR A 93 0.56 2.06 -4.37
N SER A 94 -0.53 2.18 -3.61
CA SER A 94 -0.43 2.34 -2.15
C SER A 94 0.19 1.12 -1.48
N LEU A 95 -0.09 -0.07 -2.00
CA LEU A 95 0.53 -1.30 -1.53
C LEU A 95 2.04 -1.31 -1.81
N ALA A 96 2.46 -0.86 -3.00
CA ALA A 96 3.86 -0.79 -3.38
C ALA A 96 4.64 0.23 -2.53
N THR A 97 4.03 1.36 -2.13
CA THR A 97 4.69 2.37 -1.28
C THR A 97 5.10 1.85 0.10
N ARG A 98 4.63 0.68 0.54
CA ARG A 98 5.01 0.11 1.83
C ARG A 98 6.48 -0.30 1.92
N ARG A 99 7.14 -0.51 0.77
CA ARG A 99 8.56 -0.88 0.69
C ARG A 99 9.25 -0.13 -0.44
N SER A 100 10.47 0.32 -0.20
CA SER A 100 11.23 1.12 -1.17
C SER A 100 11.47 0.34 -2.47
N SER A 101 11.86 -0.93 -2.37
CA SER A 101 12.12 -1.82 -3.52
C SER A 101 10.86 -2.17 -4.32
N SER A 102 9.75 -2.42 -3.63
CA SER A 102 8.46 -2.68 -4.29
C SER A 102 7.96 -1.45 -5.05
N PHE A 103 8.03 -0.25 -4.43
CA PHE A 103 7.65 0.99 -5.08
C PHE A 103 8.55 1.32 -6.27
N PHE A 104 9.87 1.15 -6.11
CA PHE A 104 10.83 1.39 -7.19
C PHE A 104 10.51 0.58 -8.45
N ARG A 105 10.27 -0.73 -8.29
CA ARG A 105 9.89 -1.63 -9.40
C ARG A 105 8.52 -1.28 -9.97
N TRP A 106 7.54 -0.97 -9.11
CA TRP A 106 6.20 -0.55 -9.55
C TRP A 106 6.25 0.70 -10.41
N ARG A 107 6.98 1.72 -9.97
CA ARG A 107 7.21 2.92 -10.76
C ARG A 107 7.82 2.59 -12.11
N GLN A 108 8.88 1.79 -12.15
CA GLN A 108 9.53 1.41 -13.41
C GLN A 108 8.53 0.77 -14.38
N VAL A 109 7.71 -0.15 -13.89
CA VAL A 109 6.66 -0.79 -14.69
C VAL A 109 5.65 0.21 -15.24
N ILE A 110 5.16 1.15 -14.42
CA ILE A 110 4.22 2.19 -14.86
C ILE A 110 4.83 3.04 -15.98
N CYS A 111 6.08 3.48 -15.82
CA CYS A 111 6.79 4.26 -16.82
C CYS A 111 7.05 3.46 -18.11
N GLU A 112 7.51 2.21 -18.00
CA GLU A 112 7.86 1.37 -19.16
C GLU A 112 6.65 0.91 -19.97
N VAL A 113 5.47 0.76 -19.33
CA VAL A 113 4.21 0.50 -20.05
C VAL A 113 3.71 1.75 -20.78
N GLY A 114 4.25 2.94 -20.44
CA GLY A 114 3.94 4.19 -21.13
C GLY A 114 2.79 4.96 -20.51
N PHE A 115 2.48 4.76 -19.22
CA PHE A 115 1.57 5.64 -18.52
C PHE A 115 2.19 7.03 -18.36
N ASP A 116 1.42 8.06 -18.66
CA ASP A 116 1.75 9.43 -18.26
C ASP A 116 1.62 9.53 -16.74
N VAL A 117 2.73 9.86 -16.07
CA VAL A 117 2.82 9.91 -14.61
C VAL A 117 1.85 10.94 -14.01
N ASP A 118 1.69 12.13 -14.61
CA ASP A 118 0.84 13.17 -14.04
C ASP A 118 -0.65 12.76 -14.12
N ASN A 119 -1.04 12.20 -15.26
CA ASN A 119 -2.38 11.65 -15.46
C ASN A 119 -2.63 10.41 -14.57
N PHE A 120 -1.64 9.53 -14.44
CA PHE A 120 -1.71 8.36 -13.57
C PHE A 120 -1.92 8.77 -12.11
N VAL A 121 -1.12 9.71 -11.60
CA VAL A 121 -1.23 10.23 -10.22
C VAL A 121 -2.58 10.89 -9.98
N THR A 122 -3.06 11.69 -10.94
CA THR A 122 -4.39 12.32 -10.84
C THR A 122 -5.49 11.27 -10.73
N ASN A 123 -5.45 10.21 -11.53
CA ASN A 123 -6.42 9.11 -11.44
C ASN A 123 -6.28 8.30 -10.16
N GLU A 124 -5.04 8.06 -9.74
CA GLU A 124 -4.70 7.38 -8.51
C GLU A 124 -5.19 8.13 -7.27
N LEU A 125 -5.48 9.43 -7.32
CA LEU A 125 -5.93 10.20 -6.16
C LEU A 125 -7.42 10.55 -6.17
N LYS A 126 -8.20 10.17 -7.19
CA LYS A 126 -9.61 10.55 -7.28
C LYS A 126 -10.46 10.01 -6.11
N GLU A 127 -10.27 8.75 -5.73
CA GLU A 127 -11.07 8.10 -4.66
C GLU A 127 -10.29 6.96 -3.97
N THR A 128 -9.04 7.22 -3.54
CA THR A 128 -8.13 6.14 -3.11
C THR A 128 -7.59 6.30 -1.69
N PRO A 129 -7.05 5.21 -1.11
CA PRO A 129 -6.48 5.21 0.24
C PRO A 129 -5.30 6.17 0.44
N LEU A 130 -4.62 6.57 -0.65
CA LEU A 130 -3.49 7.49 -0.57
C LEU A 130 -3.91 8.89 -0.11
N VAL A 131 -5.08 9.38 -0.54
CA VAL A 131 -5.60 10.67 -0.05
C VAL A 131 -5.79 10.64 1.47
N THR A 132 -6.38 9.56 1.99
CA THR A 132 -6.57 9.38 3.44
C THR A 132 -5.27 9.25 4.22
N SER A 133 -4.17 8.92 3.53
CA SER A 133 -2.82 8.84 4.10
C SER A 133 -2.02 10.14 3.92
N GLY A 134 -2.67 11.25 3.52
CA GLY A 134 -2.08 12.58 3.41
C GLY A 134 -1.36 12.85 2.08
N TRP A 135 -1.55 12.01 1.06
CA TRP A 135 -0.99 12.27 -0.28
C TRP A 135 -1.85 13.27 -1.06
N ASN A 136 -1.18 14.11 -1.85
CA ASN A 136 -1.79 14.98 -2.83
C ASN A 136 -1.06 14.79 -4.18
N VAL A 137 -1.54 15.48 -5.23
CA VAL A 137 -0.99 15.34 -6.59
C VAL A 137 0.51 15.67 -6.61
N ASP A 138 0.91 16.78 -6.00
CA ASP A 138 2.30 17.23 -5.99
C ASP A 138 3.22 16.25 -5.24
N SER A 139 2.84 15.82 -4.04
CA SER A 139 3.67 14.90 -3.24
C SER A 139 3.81 13.53 -3.90
N LEU A 140 2.73 12.98 -4.46
CA LEU A 140 2.78 11.69 -5.13
C LEU A 140 3.53 11.76 -6.46
N THR A 141 3.34 12.83 -7.25
CA THR A 141 4.11 13.07 -8.47
C THR A 141 5.61 13.23 -8.17
N ARG A 142 5.96 13.98 -7.11
CA ARG A 142 7.35 14.09 -6.64
C ARG A 142 7.92 12.73 -6.27
N LEU A 143 7.16 11.89 -5.57
CA LEU A 143 7.59 10.53 -5.23
C LEU A 143 7.86 9.68 -6.50
N PHE A 144 6.98 9.73 -7.51
CA PHE A 144 7.21 9.04 -8.78
C PHE A 144 8.46 9.55 -9.50
N ARG A 145 8.77 10.84 -9.42
CA ARG A 145 9.95 11.43 -10.09
C ARG A 145 11.25 11.32 -9.29
N LEU A 146 11.18 10.94 -8.01
CA LEU A 146 12.33 10.92 -7.12
C LEU A 146 13.37 9.89 -7.55
N ASP A 147 14.61 10.31 -7.79
CA ASP A 147 15.70 9.37 -7.97
C ASP A 147 16.19 8.86 -6.62
N PHE A 148 16.14 7.54 -6.40
CA PHE A 148 16.59 6.89 -5.18
C PHE A 148 17.01 5.45 -5.45
N GLU A 149 17.94 4.94 -4.65
CA GLU A 149 18.35 3.53 -4.67
C GLU A 149 17.54 2.77 -3.61
N PRO A 150 16.73 1.76 -4.01
CA PRO A 150 15.95 0.99 -3.05
C PRO A 150 16.84 0.06 -2.23
N LEU A 151 16.43 -0.24 -1.01
CA LEU A 151 17.08 -1.28 -0.22
C LEU A 151 16.53 -2.65 -0.62
N ASP A 152 17.39 -3.54 -1.10
CA ASP A 152 17.00 -4.92 -1.37
C ASP A 152 17.08 -5.73 -0.06
N LEU A 153 15.91 -5.95 0.53
CA LEU A 153 15.79 -6.69 1.78
C LEU A 153 15.75 -8.19 1.50
N PRO A 154 16.57 -9.00 2.20
CA PRO A 154 16.50 -10.44 2.08
C PRO A 154 15.11 -10.93 2.47
N GLN A 155 14.66 -11.98 1.80
CA GLN A 155 13.41 -12.64 2.16
C GLN A 155 13.67 -13.50 3.38
N ASP A 156 12.83 -13.33 4.41
CA ASP A 156 12.88 -14.21 5.57
C ASP A 156 12.13 -15.51 5.29
N LEU A 157 12.52 -16.57 5.99
CA LEU A 157 11.79 -17.83 5.98
C LEU A 157 11.03 -17.99 7.30
N CYS A 158 9.77 -18.36 7.22
CA CYS A 158 9.03 -18.82 8.38
C CYS A 158 9.71 -20.07 8.93
N VAL A 159 10.24 -19.99 10.14
CA VAL A 159 10.96 -21.12 10.78
C VAL A 159 10.08 -22.34 11.03
N GLN A 160 8.76 -22.20 11.00
CA GLN A 160 7.82 -23.32 11.23
C GLN A 160 7.46 -24.05 9.94
N CYS A 161 7.18 -23.33 8.85
CA CYS A 161 6.71 -23.94 7.59
C CYS A 161 7.69 -23.82 6.42
N GLY A 162 8.83 -23.14 6.60
CA GLY A 162 9.84 -22.91 5.57
C GLY A 162 9.40 -21.99 4.43
N ARG A 163 8.19 -21.41 4.49
CA ARG A 163 7.69 -20.49 3.46
C ARG A 163 8.36 -19.12 3.59
N GLN A 164 8.58 -18.47 2.46
CA GLN A 164 9.07 -17.10 2.41
C GLN A 164 8.05 -16.15 3.05
N VAL A 165 8.54 -15.24 3.88
CA VAL A 165 7.78 -14.21 4.58
C VAL A 165 8.30 -12.85 4.16
N TYR A 166 7.39 -12.02 3.69
CA TYR A 166 7.67 -10.65 3.34
C TYR A 166 7.21 -9.74 4.48
N HIS A 167 8.16 -9.30 5.28
CA HIS A 167 8.00 -8.28 6.30
C HIS A 167 7.39 -6.98 5.74
N THR A 168 6.10 -6.71 5.90
CA THR A 168 5.52 -5.44 5.42
C THR A 168 6.19 -4.20 6.03
N PHE A 169 6.86 -4.38 7.16
CA PHE A 169 7.71 -3.40 7.82
C PHE A 169 9.05 -4.07 8.13
N ASP A 170 10.15 -3.39 7.84
CA ASP A 170 11.50 -3.80 8.22
C ASP A 170 12.16 -2.61 8.94
N ARG A 171 12.86 -2.87 10.04
CA ARG A 171 13.59 -1.81 10.75
C ARG A 171 14.62 -1.13 9.85
N ASN A 172 15.15 -1.85 8.87
CA ASN A 172 16.10 -1.33 7.89
C ASN A 172 15.44 -0.39 6.86
N GLU A 173 14.10 -0.33 6.81
CA GLU A 173 13.34 0.59 5.95
C GLU A 173 12.71 1.77 6.71
N MET A 174 13.08 2.03 7.98
CA MET A 174 12.62 3.23 8.68
C MET A 174 13.00 4.55 7.96
N TRP A 175 14.08 4.55 7.17
CA TRP A 175 14.45 5.71 6.37
C TRP A 175 13.43 5.99 5.25
N TRP A 176 12.83 4.94 4.69
CA TRP A 176 11.85 5.05 3.61
C TRP A 176 10.57 5.69 4.13
N GLU A 177 10.09 5.26 5.30
CA GLU A 177 8.92 5.87 5.95
C GLU A 177 9.13 7.37 6.23
N LYS A 178 10.31 7.72 6.79
CA LYS A 178 10.67 9.13 7.03
C LYS A 178 10.67 9.94 5.75
N LEU A 179 11.24 9.41 4.67
CA LEU A 179 11.26 10.05 3.36
C LEU A 179 9.83 10.25 2.82
N LEU A 180 8.95 9.25 2.96
CA LEU A 180 7.55 9.40 2.56
C LEU A 180 6.85 10.50 3.34
N ASP A 181 7.11 10.61 4.65
CA ASP A 181 6.51 11.64 5.49
C ASP A 181 7.06 13.05 5.19
N GLU A 182 8.35 13.17 4.89
CA GLU A 182 8.97 14.42 4.41
C GLU A 182 8.33 14.89 3.09
N ILE A 183 8.17 13.98 2.12
CA ILE A 183 7.56 14.31 0.81
C ILE A 183 6.10 14.77 0.97
N LYS A 184 5.34 14.16 1.88
CA LYS A 184 3.97 14.60 2.19
C LYS A 184 3.97 15.97 2.88
N GLY A 185 4.84 16.14 3.88
CA GLY A 185 4.92 17.36 4.70
C GLY A 185 5.34 18.60 3.92
N ASP A 186 6.34 18.48 3.05
CA ASP A 186 6.81 19.58 2.19
C ASP A 186 5.69 20.11 1.29
N ALA A 187 4.86 19.22 0.74
CA ALA A 187 3.73 19.62 -0.09
C ALA A 187 2.65 20.37 0.72
N VAL A 188 2.50 20.06 2.01
CA VAL A 188 1.59 20.81 2.90
C VAL A 188 2.14 22.21 3.16
N ALA A 189 3.44 22.35 3.41
CA ALA A 189 4.07 23.65 3.65
C ALA A 189 3.98 24.59 2.44
N LEU A 190 4.16 24.07 1.22
CA LEU A 190 4.01 24.84 -0.02
C LEU A 190 2.57 25.32 -0.22
N ASN A 191 1.57 24.45 0.02
CA ASN A 191 0.16 24.83 -0.12
C ASN A 191 -0.29 25.89 0.90
N ILE A 192 0.24 25.86 2.13
CA ILE A 192 -0.05 26.88 3.14
C ILE A 192 0.57 28.22 2.75
N ALA A 193 1.83 28.23 2.28
CA ALA A 193 2.48 29.46 1.82
C ALA A 193 1.74 30.11 0.63
N ASP A 194 1.25 29.30 -0.30
CA ASP A 194 0.47 29.75 -1.47
C ASP A 194 -0.95 30.23 -1.10
N THR A 195 -1.49 29.77 0.02
CA THR A 195 -2.77 30.23 0.56
C THR A 195 -2.59 31.52 1.37
N LEU A 196 -1.51 31.63 2.14
CA LEU A 196 -1.18 32.82 2.91
C LEU A 196 -0.83 34.01 1.98
N SER A 197 -0.10 33.77 0.89
CA SER A 197 0.19 34.81 -0.12
C SER A 197 -1.06 35.31 -0.86
N LYS A 198 -2.12 34.50 -0.94
CA LYS A 198 -3.43 34.91 -1.48
C LYS A 198 -4.32 35.60 -0.45
N SER A 199 -4.02 35.46 0.84
CA SER A 199 -4.79 36.09 1.93
C SER A 199 -4.31 37.49 2.29
N GLU A 200 -3.10 37.89 1.88
CA GLU A 200 -2.56 39.25 2.12
C GLU A 200 -3.25 40.35 1.28
N ASP A 201 -4.18 40.01 0.39
CA ASP A 201 -5.03 40.95 -0.36
C ASP A 201 -6.42 41.19 0.27
N LEU A 202 -6.70 40.61 1.45
CA LEU A 202 -8.02 40.68 2.10
C LEU A 202 -7.93 40.87 3.62
N CYS A 203 -7.45 42.03 4.08
CA CYS A 203 -7.62 42.43 5.47
C CYS A 203 -7.78 43.96 5.66
N ASP A 204 -9.01 44.42 5.42
CA ASP A 204 -9.66 45.51 6.17
C ASP A 204 -11.04 44.99 6.60
N GLN A 205 -11.09 44.22 7.70
CA GLN A 205 -12.28 44.07 8.53
C GLN A 205 -11.91 43.43 9.87
N ASP A 206 -11.80 44.32 10.85
CA ASP A 206 -11.74 44.10 12.30
C ASP A 206 -13.14 43.70 12.78
N ASP A 207 -13.25 42.65 13.60
CA ASP A 207 -14.32 42.49 14.61
C ASP A 207 -14.12 41.21 15.45
N GLY A 208 -13.92 41.39 16.75
CA GLY A 208 -14.66 40.63 17.78
C GLY A 208 -14.06 39.32 18.31
N ILE A 209 -13.27 39.44 19.38
CA ILE A 209 -12.78 38.35 20.26
C ILE A 209 -13.94 37.72 21.05
N GLN A 210 -14.03 36.38 21.12
CA GLN A 210 -14.73 35.69 22.20
C GLN A 210 -14.01 34.40 22.65
N GLU A 211 -13.75 34.33 23.96
CA GLU A 211 -12.95 33.33 24.68
C GLU A 211 -13.64 31.98 24.93
N CYS A 212 -12.82 30.93 24.90
CA CYS A 212 -12.69 29.78 25.83
C CYS A 212 -13.91 28.97 26.30
N GLU A 213 -13.84 27.65 26.17
CA GLU A 213 -13.63 26.70 27.31
C GLU A 213 -13.56 25.23 26.83
N SER A 214 -12.58 24.49 27.37
CA SER A 214 -12.43 23.03 27.23
C SER A 214 -12.86 22.35 28.53
N PRO A 215 -13.33 21.08 28.49
CA PRO A 215 -12.80 20.15 29.48
C PRO A 215 -12.51 18.72 29.00
N VAL A 216 -11.59 18.13 29.77
CA VAL A 216 -10.94 16.83 29.77
C VAL A 216 -11.83 15.74 30.39
N SER A 217 -11.76 14.48 29.93
CA SER A 217 -11.36 13.30 30.74
C SER A 217 -11.74 11.94 30.14
N THR A 218 -10.76 11.04 30.28
CA THR A 218 -10.62 9.62 29.95
C THR A 218 -11.40 8.64 30.85
N SER A 219 -11.71 7.45 30.32
CA SER A 219 -11.85 6.21 31.11
C SER A 219 -11.45 4.97 30.31
N SER A 220 -10.56 4.15 30.88
CA SER A 220 -10.07 2.87 30.35
C SER A 220 -10.88 1.70 30.89
N SER A 221 -11.13 0.70 30.05
CA SER A 221 -11.73 -0.58 30.43
C SER A 221 -10.86 -1.75 29.97
N THR A 222 -10.56 -2.64 30.91
CA THR A 222 -9.79 -3.88 30.73
C THR A 222 -10.74 -5.03 30.44
N SER A 223 -10.50 -5.76 29.35
CA SER A 223 -11.21 -7.01 29.03
C SER A 223 -10.21 -8.16 28.85
N THR A 224 -10.41 -9.19 29.66
CA THR A 224 -9.72 -10.46 29.69
C THR A 224 -10.34 -11.39 28.63
N GLU A 225 -9.58 -11.82 27.62
CA GLU A 225 -10.06 -12.85 26.69
C GLU A 225 -9.11 -14.05 26.58
N SER A 226 -9.77 -15.20 26.51
CA SER A 226 -9.32 -16.57 26.51
C SER A 226 -8.58 -16.93 25.23
N SER A 227 -7.35 -17.44 25.36
CA SER A 227 -6.55 -17.94 24.24
C SER A 227 -7.01 -19.33 23.82
N GLY A 228 -7.94 -19.39 22.86
CA GLY A 228 -8.09 -20.56 22.00
C GLY A 228 -6.91 -20.61 21.01
N ASP A 229 -6.20 -21.74 20.97
CA ASP A 229 -5.09 -22.00 20.05
C ASP A 229 -5.56 -21.93 18.59
N ILE A 230 -5.42 -20.75 17.97
CA ILE A 230 -5.60 -20.54 16.54
C ILE A 230 -4.23 -20.58 15.89
N ASP A 231 -3.91 -21.67 15.21
CA ASP A 231 -2.81 -21.91 14.26
C ASP A 231 -1.97 -20.64 13.90
N LEU A 232 -1.01 -20.31 14.80
CA LEU A 232 -0.31 -19.02 14.89
C LEU A 232 0.87 -18.85 13.91
N CYS A 233 0.98 -19.72 12.89
CA CYS A 233 2.16 -19.84 12.02
C CYS A 233 2.58 -18.53 11.31
N TRP A 234 1.64 -17.58 11.15
CA TRP A 234 1.86 -16.29 10.50
C TRP A 234 1.85 -15.07 11.42
N LYS A 235 1.22 -15.16 12.62
CA LYS A 235 0.97 -13.99 13.48
C LYS A 235 2.02 -13.75 14.57
N CYS A 236 2.73 -14.75 15.07
CA CYS A 236 3.47 -14.58 16.34
C CYS A 236 5.01 -14.76 16.29
N ALA A 237 5.56 -15.60 15.43
CA ALA A 237 7.01 -15.91 15.53
C ALA A 237 7.92 -14.87 14.87
N VAL A 238 7.45 -14.26 13.78
CA VAL A 238 8.25 -13.37 12.94
C VAL A 238 8.25 -11.94 13.49
N MET A 239 7.08 -11.40 13.85
CA MET A 239 6.95 -10.05 14.44
C MET A 239 7.66 -9.92 15.79
N ARG A 240 7.59 -10.95 16.66
CA ARG A 240 8.22 -10.90 17.98
C ARG A 240 9.75 -10.94 17.91
N ARG A 241 10.33 -11.60 16.89
CA ARG A 241 11.77 -11.56 16.61
C ARG A 241 12.22 -10.19 16.10
N THR A 242 11.50 -9.63 15.14
CA THR A 242 11.91 -8.36 14.48
C THR A 242 11.66 -7.16 15.39
N TYR A 243 10.59 -7.15 16.18
CA TYR A 243 10.17 -5.97 16.94
C TYR A 243 10.38 -6.08 18.46
N GLY A 244 10.61 -7.28 19.00
CA GLY A 244 10.79 -7.48 20.44
C GLY A 244 9.61 -6.94 21.26
N ALA A 245 9.88 -6.46 22.47
CA ALA A 245 8.87 -5.91 23.38
C ALA A 245 8.20 -4.60 22.89
N ASN A 246 8.69 -3.98 21.81
CA ASN A 246 8.10 -2.76 21.27
C ASN A 246 6.80 -3.01 20.48
N TYR A 247 6.62 -4.23 19.96
CA TYR A 247 5.38 -4.64 19.30
C TYR A 247 4.19 -4.67 20.27
N GLU A 248 4.41 -5.10 21.51
CA GLU A 248 3.36 -5.22 22.53
C GLU A 248 2.87 -3.86 23.06
N ARG A 249 3.58 -2.76 22.77
CA ARG A 249 3.24 -1.42 23.26
C ARG A 249 2.32 -0.60 22.34
N GLY A 250 1.89 -1.14 21.20
CA GLY A 250 0.98 -0.44 20.29
C GLY A 250 1.51 0.91 19.78
N ARG A 251 2.83 1.14 19.85
CA ARG A 251 3.50 2.23 19.11
C ARG A 251 3.85 1.72 17.72
N LEU A 252 2.82 1.36 16.95
CA LEU A 252 2.81 1.16 15.51
C LEU A 252 1.39 1.47 15.04
#